data_AF-A0A1M5GYQ4-F1
#
_entry.id   AF-A0A1M5GYQ4-F1
#
_cell.length_a   1.000
_cell.length_b   1.000
_cell.length_c   1.000
_cell.angle_alpha   90.00
_cell.angle_beta   90.00
_cell.angle_gamma   90.00
#
_symmetry.space_group_name_H-M   'P 1'
#
loop_
_entity.id
_entity.type
_entity.pdbx_description
1 polymer ?
#
loop_
_entity_poly.entity_id
_entity_poly.type
_entity_poly.pdbx_seq_one_letter_code
_entity_poly.pdbx_strand_id
1 'polypeptide(L)' 'MKRNHHIKTRKSTSITKELPQSLYRYNGIQKLSFEKSKKILLDSGFKLTDEEVKEISDIMHKIAELVIKEFISK' A
#
# COMPACT_ATOMS: atom_id res chain seq x y z
N MET A 1 -17.75 -58.42 29.29
CA MET A 1 -16.71 -57.52 28.73
C MET A 1 -17.39 -56.29 28.13
N LYS A 2 -17.29 -55.12 28.78
CA LYS A 2 -17.92 -53.86 28.33
C LYS A 2 -16.92 -53.10 27.44
N ARG A 3 -17.29 -52.81 26.19
CA ARG A 3 -16.48 -51.98 25.27
C ARG A 3 -16.93 -50.52 25.41
N ASN A 4 -16.10 -49.69 26.02
CA ASN A 4 -16.35 -48.25 26.11
C ASN A 4 -15.97 -47.61 24.75
N HIS A 5 -16.95 -47.10 24.00
CA HIS A 5 -16.71 -46.23 22.86
C HIS A 5 -16.58 -44.79 23.34
N HIS A 6 -15.34 -44.32 23.45
CA HIS A 6 -15.04 -42.92 23.72
C HIS A 6 -15.12 -42.15 22.40
N ILE A 7 -16.27 -41.54 22.12
CA ILE A 7 -16.47 -40.63 20.99
C ILE A 7 -15.72 -39.33 21.33
N LYS A 8 -14.51 -39.16 20.79
CA LYS A 8 -13.80 -37.88 20.83
C LYS A 8 -14.53 -36.90 19.90
N THR A 9 -15.28 -35.98 20.48
CA THR A 9 -15.83 -34.84 19.76
C THR A 9 -14.69 -33.97 19.25
N ARG A 10 -14.56 -33.91 17.92
CA ARG A 10 -13.60 -33.06 17.23
C ARG A 10 -14.08 -31.62 17.46
N LYS A 11 -13.39 -30.86 18.32
CA LYS A 11 -13.59 -29.41 18.45
C LYS A 11 -13.46 -28.82 17.04
N SER A 12 -14.57 -28.32 16.50
CA SER A 12 -14.57 -27.46 15.33
C SER A 12 -13.86 -26.17 15.72
N THR A 13 -12.55 -26.12 15.51
CA THR A 13 -11.83 -24.86 15.44
C THR A 13 -12.38 -24.13 14.22
N SER A 14 -13.28 -23.20 14.46
CA SER A 14 -13.57 -22.11 13.53
C SER A 14 -12.26 -21.35 13.37
N ILE A 15 -11.45 -21.77 12.40
CA ILE A 15 -10.32 -20.97 11.94
C ILE A 15 -10.98 -19.85 11.12
N THR A 16 -11.46 -18.82 11.83
CA THR A 16 -11.46 -17.49 11.25
C THR A 16 -10.01 -17.24 10.90
N LYS A 17 -9.67 -17.45 9.63
CA LYS A 17 -8.43 -16.97 9.04
C LYS A 17 -8.52 -15.47 9.13
N GLU A 18 -8.18 -14.91 10.28
CA GLU A 18 -7.85 -13.50 10.39
C GLU A 18 -6.72 -13.31 9.41
N LEU A 19 -7.06 -12.70 8.27
CA LEU A 19 -6.09 -12.29 7.27
C LEU A 19 -5.02 -11.51 8.02
N PRO A 20 -3.73 -11.84 7.82
CA PRO A 20 -2.67 -11.17 8.55
C PRO A 20 -2.83 -9.65 8.35
N GLN A 21 -2.80 -8.90 9.45
CA GLN A 21 -2.89 -7.43 9.49
C GLN A 21 -1.89 -6.73 8.54
N SER A 22 -0.90 -7.45 8.01
CA SER A 22 0.00 -6.98 6.95
C SER A 22 -0.70 -6.65 5.62
N LEU A 23 -1.90 -7.19 5.35
CA LEU A 23 -2.69 -6.86 4.17
C LEU A 23 -3.45 -5.53 4.29
N TYR A 24 -3.49 -4.92 5.47
CA TYR A 24 -3.98 -3.55 5.68
C TYR A 24 -2.86 -2.52 5.60
N ARG A 25 -1.69 -2.86 5.03
CA ARG A 25 -0.78 -1.84 4.53
C ARG A 25 -1.47 -1.18 3.35
N TYR A 26 -2.10 -0.04 3.63
CA TYR A 26 -2.34 0.98 2.64
C TYR A 26 -0.99 1.22 1.94
N ASN A 27 -0.81 0.63 0.75
CA ASN A 27 0.26 1.01 -0.15
C ASN A 27 -0.14 2.39 -0.69
N GLY A 28 -0.01 3.41 0.17
CA GLY A 28 -0.08 4.80 -0.25
C GLY A 28 0.91 5.00 -1.39
N ILE A 29 0.68 6.03 -2.21
CA ILE A 29 1.55 6.31 -3.35
C ILE A 29 2.98 6.37 -2.86
N GLN A 30 3.77 5.46 -3.39
CA GLN A 30 5.18 5.40 -3.05
C GLN A 30 5.82 6.64 -3.66
N LYS A 31 6.17 7.60 -2.80
CA LYS A 31 6.82 8.84 -3.23
C LYS A 31 8.04 8.47 -4.06
N LEU A 32 8.09 8.99 -5.29
CA LEU A 32 9.29 8.88 -6.12
C LEU A 32 10.45 9.57 -5.42
N SER A 33 11.65 8.97 -5.50
CA SER A 33 12.85 9.62 -4.98
C SER A 33 13.17 10.87 -5.80
N PHE A 34 13.85 11.82 -5.18
CA PHE A 34 14.26 13.04 -5.86
C PHE A 34 15.09 12.75 -7.12
N GLU A 35 16.00 11.78 -7.10
CA GLU A 35 16.80 11.45 -8.29
C GLU A 35 15.95 10.92 -9.43
N LYS A 36 14.89 10.14 -9.13
CA LYS A 36 13.95 9.66 -10.14
C LYS A 36 13.10 10.80 -10.68
N SER A 37 12.57 11.66 -9.82
CA SER A 37 11.80 12.84 -10.24
C SER A 37 12.64 13.75 -11.14
N LYS A 38 13.89 14.02 -10.75
CA LYS A 38 14.86 14.81 -11.52
C LYS A 38 15.13 14.18 -12.88
N LYS A 39 15.41 12.87 -12.91
CA LYS A 39 15.66 12.16 -14.18
C LYS A 39 14.45 12.26 -15.13
N ILE A 40 13.24 12.00 -14.64
CA ILE A 40 12.01 12.05 -15.47
C ILE A 40 11.83 13.45 -16.06
N LEU A 41 12.00 14.50 -15.25
CA LEU A 41 11.81 15.87 -15.70
C LEU A 41 12.89 16.31 -16.70
N LEU A 42 14.14 15.90 -16.48
CA LEU A 42 15.24 16.17 -17.42
C LEU A 42 15.07 15.41 -18.74
N ASP A 43 14.69 14.13 -18.69
CA ASP A 43 14.41 13.29 -19.87
C ASP A 43 13.24 13.85 -20.70
N SER A 44 12.34 14.61 -20.06
CA SER A 44 11.23 15.31 -20.71
C SER A 44 11.65 16.61 -21.41
N GLY A 45 12.93 16.98 -21.36
CA GLY A 45 13.50 18.16 -22.00
C GLY A 45 13.40 19.45 -21.18
N PHE A 46 12.94 19.38 -19.93
CA PHE A 46 12.93 20.56 -19.06
C PHE A 46 14.31 20.81 -18.46
N LYS A 47 14.77 22.06 -18.52
CA LYS A 47 15.97 22.52 -17.81
C LYS A 47 15.54 23.17 -16.50
N LEU A 48 15.33 22.33 -15.49
CA LEU A 48 14.88 22.76 -14.17
C LEU A 48 16.05 22.75 -13.19
N THR A 49 16.03 23.70 -12.27
CA THR A 49 16.88 23.74 -11.08
C THR A 49 16.43 22.71 -10.05
N ASP A 50 17.29 22.40 -9.09
CA ASP A 50 16.99 21.41 -8.05
C ASP A 50 15.81 21.85 -7.16
N GLU A 51 15.70 23.15 -6.87
CA GLU A 51 14.52 23.75 -6.23
C GLU A 51 13.23 23.52 -7.03
N GLU A 52 13.22 23.81 -8.34
CA GLU A 52 12.03 23.62 -9.18
C GLU A 52 11.62 22.15 -9.28
N VAL A 53 12.59 21.23 -9.40
CA VAL A 53 12.33 19.78 -9.40
C VAL A 53 11.67 19.35 -8.08
N LYS A 54 12.14 19.91 -6.96
CA LYS A 54 11.59 19.60 -5.64
C LYS A 54 10.16 20.10 -5.50
N GLU A 55 9.89 21.34 -5.87
CA GLU A 55 8.55 21.92 -5.83
C GLU A 55 7.56 21.13 -6.71
N ILE A 56 7.95 20.79 -7.93
CA ILE A 56 7.12 20.00 -8.85
C ILE A 56 6.86 18.61 -8.25
N SER A 57 7.89 17.94 -7.72
CA SER A 57 7.75 16.62 -7.11
C SER A 57 6.77 16.66 -5.92
N ASP A 58 6.87 17.68 -5.06
CA ASP A 58 5.99 17.84 -3.90
C ASP A 58 4.53 18.13 -4.33
N ILE A 59 4.33 18.96 -5.35
CA ILE A 59 3.00 19.21 -5.92
C ILE A 59 2.39 17.91 -6.48
N MET A 60 3.17 17.15 -7.24
CA MET A 60 2.70 15.89 -7.84
C MET A 60 2.33 14.87 -6.76
N HIS A 61 3.09 14.77 -5.67
CA HIS A 61 2.74 13.88 -4.55
C HIS A 61 1.42 14.32 -3.89
N LYS A 62 1.22 15.62 -3.65
CA LYS A 62 -0.04 16.14 -3.09
C LYS A 62 -1.24 15.88 -4.01
N ILE A 63 -1.09 16.09 -5.31
CA ILE A 63 -2.15 15.80 -6.29
C ILE A 63 -2.50 14.31 -6.24
N ALA A 64 -1.49 13.45 -6.20
CA ALA A 64 -1.71 12.02 -6.23
C ALA A 64 -2.38 11.52 -4.94
N GLU A 65 -2.01 12.08 -3.78
CA GLU A 65 -2.71 11.84 -2.50
C GLU A 65 -4.19 12.26 -2.58
N LEU A 66 -4.49 13.43 -3.15
CA LEU A 66 -5.87 13.92 -3.31
C LEU A 66 -6.68 13.03 -4.27
N VAL A 67 -6.10 12.64 -5.42
CA VAL A 67 -6.75 11.75 -6.38
C VAL A 67 -7.13 10.42 -5.73
N ILE A 68 -6.22 9.80 -4.98
CA ILE A 68 -6.52 8.56 -4.28
C ILE A 68 -7.63 8.75 -3.25
N LYS A 69 -7.55 9.81 -2.44
CA LYS A 69 -8.55 10.08 -1.41
C LYS A 69 -9.95 10.23 -2.00
N GLU A 70 -10.07 10.93 -3.12
CA GLU A 70 -11.36 11.21 -3.76
C GLU A 70 -11.88 10.06 -4.64
N PHE A 71 -10.99 9.28 -5.28
CA PHE A 71 -11.39 8.24 -6.24
C PHE A 71 -11.38 6.81 -5.70
N ILE A 72 -10.46 6.46 -4.79
CA ILE A 72 -10.34 5.09 -4.24
C ILE A 72 -11.20 4.92 -2.98
N SER A 73 -11.48 6.01 -2.26
CA SER A 73 -12.22 5.95 -0.99
C SER A 73 -13.75 6.06 -1.13
N LYS A 74 -14.30 5.88 -2.33
CA LYS A 74 -15.75 5.71 -2.57
C LYS A 74 -16.14 4.23 -2.48
#